data_AF-A0ABD1YTA8-F1
#
_entry.id   AF-A0ABD1YTA8-F1
#
_cell.length_a   1.000
_cell.length_b   1.000
_cell.length_c   1.000
_cell.angle_alpha   90.00
_cell.angle_beta   90.00
_cell.angle_gamma   90.00
#
_symmetry.space_group_name_H-M   'P 1'
#
loop_
_entity.id
_entity.type
_entity.pdbx_description
1 polymer ?
#
loop_
_entity_poly.entity_id
_entity_poly.type
_entity_poly.pdbx_seq_one_letter_code
_entity_poly.pdbx_strand_id
1 'polypeptide(L)'
;MVGRGRRHQEAEHLEPSTQSFPALVCIGASQSDVGVNNNVQGSVARVNFLPCRDFINGNRCGPTGRFSNGKILPDLLGGSFRAHSKCSG
;
A
#
# COMPACT_ATOMS: atom_id res chain seq x y z
N MET A 1 -38.54 43.56 -3.19
CA MET A 1 -39.15 42.21 -3.30
C MET A 1 -38.31 41.37 -4.24
N VAL A 2 -37.84 40.21 -3.77
CA VAL A 2 -37.46 38.96 -4.49
C VAL A 2 -36.61 39.09 -5.78
N GLY A 3 -35.47 38.42 -5.96
CA GLY A 3 -34.85 37.40 -5.13
C GLY A 3 -33.61 36.78 -5.77
N ARG A 4 -32.79 36.20 -4.90
CA ARG A 4 -31.98 34.97 -5.05
C ARG A 4 -31.41 34.66 -6.45
N GLY A 5 -30.10 34.85 -6.57
CA GLY A 5 -29.23 33.98 -7.36
C GLY A 5 -28.05 33.58 -6.50
N ARG A 6 -28.20 32.51 -5.70
CA ARG A 6 -27.05 31.88 -5.03
C ARG A 6 -26.16 31.39 -6.15
N ARG A 7 -25.00 32.01 -6.32
CA ARG A 7 -23.92 31.46 -7.14
C ARG A 7 -23.51 30.17 -6.43
N HIS A 8 -24.08 29.06 -6.88
CA HIS A 8 -23.53 27.75 -6.61
C HIS A 8 -22.06 27.81 -7.04
N GLN A 9 -21.16 27.56 -6.09
CA GLN A 9 -19.76 27.35 -6.36
C GLN A 9 -19.70 26.25 -7.41
N GLU A 10 -19.30 26.62 -8.62
CA GLU A 10 -18.93 25.71 -9.68
C GLU A 10 -17.77 24.90 -9.10
N ALA A 11 -18.06 23.65 -8.72
CA ALA A 11 -17.06 22.76 -8.18
C ALA A 11 -15.97 22.67 -9.24
N GLU A 12 -14.80 23.23 -8.94
CA GLU A 12 -13.66 23.12 -9.82
C GLU A 12 -13.46 21.63 -10.06
N HIS A 13 -13.69 21.24 -11.30
CA HIS A 13 -13.39 19.92 -11.82
C HIS A 13 -11.87 19.81 -11.75
N LEU A 14 -11.36 19.45 -10.57
CA LEU A 14 -9.97 19.10 -10.36
C LEU A 14 -9.74 17.85 -11.19
N GLU A 15 -9.36 18.04 -12.46
CA GLU A 15 -8.72 17.02 -13.26
C GLU A 15 -7.67 16.37 -12.35
N PRO A 16 -7.77 15.06 -12.06
CA PRO A 16 -6.86 14.43 -11.14
C PRO A 16 -5.46 14.58 -11.74
N SER A 17 -4.63 15.43 -11.14
CA SER A 17 -3.24 15.50 -11.54
C SER A 17 -2.67 14.09 -11.42
N THR A 18 -2.14 13.54 -12.51
CA THR A 18 -1.46 12.25 -12.54
C THR A 18 -0.15 12.39 -11.77
N GLN A 19 -0.25 12.50 -10.45
CA GLN A 19 0.87 12.68 -9.57
C GLN A 19 1.53 11.33 -9.36
N SER A 20 2.69 11.16 -10.01
CA SER A 20 3.51 9.96 -9.87
C SER A 20 4.34 10.05 -8.59
N PHE A 21 4.28 9.00 -7.77
CA PHE A 21 5.11 8.87 -6.57
C PHE A 21 6.23 7.87 -6.86
N PRO A 22 7.50 8.32 -6.90
CA PRO A 22 8.62 7.45 -7.29
C PRO A 22 8.96 6.40 -6.23
N ALA A 23 8.55 6.61 -4.97
CA ALA A 23 8.81 5.70 -3.87
C ALA A 23 7.70 5.74 -2.82
N LEU A 24 7.53 4.63 -2.10
CA LEU A 24 6.67 4.49 -0.93
C LEU A 24 7.54 4.09 0.26
N VAL A 25 7.49 4.88 1.34
CA VAL A 25 8.15 4.56 2.61
C VAL A 25 7.07 4.19 3.63
N CYS A 26 7.13 2.97 4.16
CA CYS A 26 6.17 2.47 5.14
C CYS A 26 6.86 2.29 6.50
N ILE A 27 6.41 3.03 7.51
CA ILE A 27 6.79 2.86 8.92
C ILE A 27 5.53 2.41 9.66
N GLY A 28 5.61 1.35 10.45
CA GLY A 28 4.45 0.84 11.16
C GLY A 28 4.72 -0.47 11.91
N ALA A 29 3.63 -1.17 12.22
CA ALA A 29 3.63 -2.45 12.91
C ALA A 29 3.42 -3.61 11.92
N SER A 30 2.94 -4.75 12.42
CA SER A 30 2.73 -6.01 11.68
C SER A 30 1.99 -5.87 10.34
N GLN A 31 1.03 -4.94 10.23
CA GLN A 31 0.26 -4.71 9.00
C GLN A 31 1.09 -4.14 7.83
N SER A 32 2.22 -3.50 8.15
CA SER A 32 3.15 -2.92 7.16
C SER A 32 4.48 -3.67 7.11
N ASP A 33 4.65 -4.69 7.96
CA ASP A 33 5.90 -5.42 8.10
C ASP A 33 6.03 -6.49 6.99
N VAL A 34 6.97 -6.26 6.09
CA VAL A 34 7.32 -7.13 4.96
C VAL A 34 8.42 -8.15 5.30
N GLY A 35 8.65 -8.43 6.58
CA GLY A 35 9.62 -9.41 7.07
C GLY A 35 10.81 -8.83 7.85
N VAL A 36 10.76 -7.55 8.21
CA VAL A 36 11.78 -6.86 9.02
C VAL A 36 11.94 -7.55 10.38
N ASN A 37 10.83 -7.98 11.00
CA ASN A 37 10.82 -8.70 12.27
C ASN A 37 11.77 -9.92 12.34
N ASN A 38 12.05 -10.58 11.21
CA ASN A 38 12.93 -11.75 11.16
C ASN A 38 14.41 -11.40 11.36
N ASN A 39 14.80 -10.20 10.91
CA ASN A 39 16.19 -9.76 10.88
C ASN A 39 16.59 -8.96 12.12
N VAL A 40 15.63 -8.67 13.01
CA VAL A 40 15.89 -8.03 14.30
C VAL A 40 16.42 -9.08 15.28
N GLN A 41 17.63 -8.85 15.82
CA GLN A 41 18.25 -9.73 16.81
C GLN A 41 17.43 -9.74 18.11
N GLY A 42 17.28 -10.91 18.72
CA GLY A 42 16.45 -11.07 19.93
C GLY A 42 14.93 -10.92 19.73
N SER A 43 14.45 -10.67 18.50
CA SER A 43 13.02 -10.54 18.23
C SER A 43 12.27 -11.83 18.54
N VAL A 44 11.25 -11.73 19.39
CA VAL A 44 10.26 -12.79 19.64
C VAL A 44 9.12 -12.76 18.62
N ALA A 45 9.02 -11.68 17.83
CA ALA A 45 7.96 -11.46 16.86
C ALA A 45 8.32 -11.97 15.46
N ARG A 46 9.25 -12.93 15.34
CA ARG A 46 9.58 -13.55 14.06
C ARG A 46 8.35 -14.29 13.53
N VAL A 47 8.12 -14.25 12.23
CA VAL A 47 6.97 -14.93 11.60
C VAL A 47 7.39 -15.68 10.34
N ASN A 48 8.59 -16.24 10.35
CA ASN A 48 9.07 -17.14 9.30
C ASN A 48 8.66 -18.61 9.55
N PHE A 49 7.56 -18.85 10.26
CA PHE A 49 7.06 -20.18 10.59
C PHE A 49 5.54 -20.35 10.41
N LEU A 50 5.03 -21.59 10.45
CA LEU A 50 3.59 -21.90 10.30
C LEU A 50 2.84 -21.18 11.44
N PRO A 51 1.65 -20.63 11.18
CA PRO A 51 0.84 -20.75 9.96
C PRO A 51 1.09 -19.68 8.88
N CYS A 52 2.02 -18.75 9.09
CA CYS A 52 2.18 -17.52 8.28
C CYS A 52 3.33 -17.60 7.26
N ARG A 53 3.46 -18.73 6.55
CA ARG A 53 4.55 -18.95 5.58
C ARG A 53 4.10 -19.24 4.14
N ASP A 54 2.81 -19.11 3.87
CA ASP A 54 2.19 -19.57 2.63
C ASP A 54 1.95 -18.43 1.63
N PHE A 55 2.52 -17.25 1.86
CA PHE A 55 2.40 -16.14 0.92
C PHE A 55 3.22 -16.40 -0.36
N ILE A 56 2.52 -16.53 -1.49
CA ILE A 56 3.10 -16.69 -2.81
C ILE A 56 3.21 -15.31 -3.48
N ASN A 57 4.44 -14.88 -3.77
CA ASN A 57 4.69 -13.64 -4.52
C ASN A 57 5.57 -13.92 -5.74
N GLY A 58 4.92 -14.11 -6.90
CA GLY A 58 5.59 -14.56 -8.11
C GLY A 58 6.14 -15.98 -7.93
N ASN A 59 7.42 -16.18 -8.27
CA ASN A 59 8.10 -17.48 -8.15
C ASN A 59 8.63 -17.74 -6.73
N ARG A 60 8.43 -16.81 -5.78
CA ARG A 60 8.86 -16.99 -4.39
C ARG A 60 7.70 -17.54 -3.57
N CYS A 61 7.86 -18.80 -3.18
CA CYS A 61 7.03 -19.49 -2.19
C CYS A 61 7.91 -19.79 -0.97
N GLY A 62 7.50 -19.32 0.21
CA GLY A 62 8.24 -19.59 1.44
C GLY A 62 7.96 -18.58 2.54
N PRO A 63 8.46 -18.83 3.76
CA PRO A 63 8.26 -17.97 4.92
C PRO A 63 8.82 -16.56 4.68
N THR A 64 7.93 -15.60 4.44
CA THR A 64 8.32 -14.22 4.12
C THR A 64 8.53 -13.35 5.35
N GLY A 65 8.06 -13.79 6.53
CA GLY A 65 8.04 -12.95 7.73
C GLY A 65 6.89 -11.98 7.80
N ARG A 66 5.88 -12.14 6.93
CA ARG A 66 4.67 -11.33 6.96
C ARG A 66 3.70 -11.92 7.97
N PHE A 67 2.97 -11.06 8.66
CA PHE A 67 1.90 -11.45 9.59
C PHE A 67 0.60 -11.85 8.87
N SER A 68 0.69 -12.23 7.59
CA SER A 68 -0.44 -12.57 6.73
C SER A 68 0.02 -13.54 5.65
N ASN A 69 -0.90 -14.40 5.21
CA ASN A 69 -0.72 -15.29 4.05
C ASN A 69 -1.08 -14.61 2.72
N GLY A 70 -1.44 -13.32 2.74
CA GLY A 70 -1.79 -12.53 1.56
C GLY A 70 -0.96 -11.24 1.43
N LYS A 71 -1.31 -10.45 0.41
CA LYS A 71 -0.79 -9.08 0.26
C LYS A 71 -1.19 -8.24 1.46
N ILE A 72 -0.26 -7.44 1.95
CA ILE A 72 -0.48 -6.47 3.01
C ILE A 72 -0.47 -5.05 2.44
N LEU A 73 -0.78 -4.07 3.28
CA LEU A 73 -1.05 -2.69 2.87
C LEU A 73 0.02 -2.09 1.92
N PRO A 74 1.33 -2.27 2.15
CA PRO A 74 2.36 -1.78 1.23
C PRO A 74 2.29 -2.39 -0.17
N ASP A 75 1.92 -3.67 -0.30
CA ASP A 75 1.84 -4.32 -1.61
C ASP A 75 0.68 -3.78 -2.44
N LEU A 76 -0.43 -3.44 -1.79
CA LEU A 76 -1.61 -2.87 -2.44
C LEU A 76 -1.32 -1.45 -2.91
N LEU A 77 -0.77 -0.61 -2.03
CA LEU A 77 -0.43 0.78 -2.35
C LEU A 77 0.63 0.86 -3.44
N GLY A 78 1.73 0.09 -3.31
CA GLY A 78 2.77 0.05 -4.34
C GLY A 78 2.26 -0.45 -5.69
N GLY A 79 1.33 -1.42 -5.68
CA GLY A 79 0.66 -1.90 -6.90
C GLY A 79 -0.16 -0.81 -7.59
N SER A 80 -0.96 -0.06 -6.83
CA SER A 80 -1.79 1.04 -7.36
C SER A 80 -0.94 2.15 -8.00
N PHE A 81 0.13 2.59 -7.33
CA PHE A 81 1.01 3.64 -7.88
C PHE A 81 1.75 3.18 -9.14
N ARG A 82 2.13 1.90 -9.22
CA ARG A 82 2.77 1.34 -10.43
C ARG A 82 1.82 1.22 -11.62
N ALA A 83 0.54 0.98 -11.38
CA ALA A 83 -0.46 0.91 -12.46
C ALA A 83 -0.67 2.31 -13.09
N HIS A 84 -0.75 3.35 -12.28
CA HIS A 84 -0.89 4.73 -12.76
C HIS A 84 0.32 5.22 -13.58
N SER A 85 1.54 4.81 -13.21
CA SER A 85 2.74 5.24 -13.97
C SER A 85 2.90 4.56 -15.33
N LYS A 86 2.29 3.38 -15.55
CA LYS A 86 2.33 2.67 -16.84
C LYS A 86 1.39 3.26 -17.89
N CYS A 87 0.31 3.93 -17.47
CA CYS A 87 -0.72 4.44 -18.38
C CYS A 87 -0.46 5.88 -18.90
N SER A 88 0.69 6.47 -18.55
CA SER A 88 1.03 7.86 -18.89
C SER A 88 2.16 7.99 -19.94
N GLY A 89 2.37 6.96 -20.75
CA GLY A 89 3.36 6.92 -21.83
C GLY A 89 2.72 6.93 -23.22
#